data_AF-A0A0P0N307-F1
#
_entry.id   AF-A0A0P0N307-F1
#
_cell.length_a   1.000
_cell.length_b   1.000
_cell.length_c   1.000
_cell.angle_alpha   90.00
_cell.angle_beta   90.00
_cell.angle_gamma   90.00
#
_symmetry.space_group_name_H-M   'P 1'
#
loop_
_entity.id
_entity.type
_entity.pdbx_description
1 polymer ?
#
loop_
_entity_poly.entity_id
_entity_poly.type
_entity_poly.pdbx_seq_one_letter_code
_entity_poly.pdbx_strand_id
1 'polypeptide(L)'
;MFDPEVEECITLFTRLKSSLPRLNSPRDSFLTEWALFKRRAASIAANCINKLLPGLIEAIYYIELSDSHVGRDIDLLIALRDDIKSIDMEEVEETIESLLTKLAELAGLNFHAYTSSPNLFEIHTIERGVYGSKTRLYYAIQLINGDSRI
;
A
#
# COMPACT_ATOMS: atom_id res chain seq x y z
N MET A 1 14.85 10.52 -18.08
CA MET A 1 14.46 9.12 -18.37
C MET A 1 14.48 8.41 -17.04
N PHE A 2 13.39 7.74 -16.67
CA PHE A 2 13.32 7.06 -15.37
C PHE A 2 14.01 5.69 -15.47
N ASP A 3 14.38 5.11 -14.34
CA ASP A 3 14.83 3.72 -14.31
C ASP A 3 13.70 2.79 -14.78
N PRO A 4 13.99 1.72 -15.55
CA PRO A 4 12.96 0.85 -16.13
C PRO A 4 11.97 0.27 -15.09
N GLU A 5 12.45 0.02 -13.87
CA GLU A 5 11.65 -0.51 -12.77
C GLU A 5 10.63 0.52 -12.26
N VAL A 6 11.03 1.79 -12.21
CA VAL A 6 10.15 2.92 -11.86
C VAL A 6 9.10 3.12 -12.96
N GLU A 7 9.48 3.05 -14.24
CA GLU A 7 8.55 3.17 -15.37
C GLU A 7 7.50 2.06 -15.38
N GLU A 8 7.91 0.82 -15.06
CA GLU A 8 6.99 -0.30 -14.92
C GLU A 8 5.98 -0.05 -13.78
N CYS A 9 6.46 0.40 -12.62
CA CYS A 9 5.60 0.77 -11.50
C CYS A 9 4.60 1.86 -11.87
N ILE A 10 5.05 2.95 -12.49
CA ILE A 10 4.15 4.02 -12.98
C ILE A 10 3.11 3.44 -13.95
N THR A 11 3.51 2.54 -14.84
CA THR A 11 2.60 1.88 -15.79
C THR A 11 1.54 1.04 -15.07
N LEU A 12 1.93 0.26 -14.06
CA LEU A 12 0.99 -0.53 -13.25
C LEU A 12 0.00 0.37 -12.51
N PHE A 13 0.49 1.43 -11.86
CA PHE A 13 -0.36 2.43 -11.21
C PHE A 13 -1.30 3.13 -12.19
N THR A 14 -0.85 3.43 -13.42
CA THR A 14 -1.70 4.06 -14.44
C THR A 14 -2.90 3.19 -14.79
N ARG A 15 -2.73 1.86 -14.82
CA ARG A 15 -3.83 0.92 -15.10
C ARG A 15 -4.92 0.96 -14.02
N LEU A 16 -4.59 1.34 -12.78
CA LEU A 16 -5.55 1.47 -11.67
C LEU A 16 -6.59 2.57 -11.88
N LYS A 17 -6.31 3.59 -12.72
CA LYS A 17 -7.26 4.67 -13.02
C LYS A 17 -8.63 4.16 -13.42
N SER A 18 -8.63 3.13 -14.26
CA SER A 18 -9.86 2.51 -14.78
C SER A 18 -10.69 1.79 -13.70
N SER A 19 -10.08 1.50 -12.55
CA SER A 19 -10.71 0.83 -11.41
C SER A 19 -11.08 1.75 -10.25
N LEU A 20 -10.85 3.06 -10.37
CA LEU A 20 -11.32 4.01 -9.37
C LEU A 20 -12.84 3.96 -9.28
N PRO A 21 -13.42 3.97 -8.06
CA PRO A 21 -14.85 3.92 -7.88
C PRO A 21 -15.50 5.19 -8.43
N ARG A 22 -16.75 5.08 -8.86
CA ARG A 22 -17.50 6.25 -9.33
C ARG A 22 -17.99 7.06 -8.15
N LEU A 23 -17.57 8.33 -8.04
CA LEU A 23 -17.93 9.24 -6.92
C LEU A 23 -19.44 9.39 -6.68
N ASN A 24 -20.26 9.26 -7.74
CA ASN A 24 -21.72 9.41 -7.67
C ASN A 24 -22.47 8.06 -7.64
N SER A 25 -21.78 6.96 -7.35
CA SER A 25 -22.41 5.64 -7.24
C SER A 25 -23.17 5.49 -5.90
N PRO A 26 -24.17 4.59 -5.82
CA PRO A 26 -24.77 4.22 -4.55
C PRO A 26 -23.73 3.74 -3.53
N ARG A 27 -23.93 4.02 -2.24
CA ARG A 27 -22.96 3.75 -1.17
C ARG A 27 -22.39 2.33 -1.22
N ASP A 28 -23.22 1.31 -1.35
CA ASP A 28 -22.76 -0.09 -1.33
C ASP A 28 -21.91 -0.45 -2.56
N SER A 29 -22.29 0.08 -3.73
CA SER A 29 -21.50 -0.07 -4.96
C SER A 29 -20.16 0.65 -4.83
N PHE A 30 -20.17 1.88 -4.31
CA PHE A 30 -18.95 2.66 -4.05
C PHE A 30 -17.99 1.89 -3.13
N LEU A 31 -18.49 1.39 -1.99
CA LEU A 31 -17.68 0.66 -1.02
C LEU A 31 -17.09 -0.62 -1.62
N THR A 32 -17.85 -1.33 -2.44
CA THR A 32 -17.38 -2.55 -3.13
C THR A 32 -16.31 -2.21 -4.17
N GLU A 33 -16.56 -1.22 -5.03
CA GLU A 33 -15.59 -0.74 -6.03
C GLU A 33 -14.31 -0.22 -5.36
N TRP A 34 -14.45 0.48 -4.24
CA TRP A 34 -13.32 0.98 -3.46
C TRP A 34 -12.51 -0.14 -2.82
N ALA A 35 -13.15 -1.13 -2.20
CA ALA A 35 -12.45 -2.30 -1.66
C ALA A 35 -11.65 -3.05 -2.74
N LEU A 36 -12.24 -3.23 -3.94
CA LEU A 36 -11.54 -3.83 -5.07
C LEU A 36 -10.36 -2.99 -5.56
N PHE A 37 -10.52 -1.67 -5.63
CA PHE A 37 -9.43 -0.75 -5.95
C PHE A 37 -8.29 -0.87 -4.94
N LYS A 38 -8.59 -0.79 -3.64
CA LYS A 38 -7.60 -0.86 -2.56
C LYS A 38 -6.79 -2.14 -2.61
N ARG A 39 -7.44 -3.30 -2.78
CA ARG A 39 -6.75 -4.59 -2.91
C ARG A 39 -5.78 -4.64 -4.10
N ARG A 40 -6.20 -4.12 -5.26
CA ARG A 40 -5.36 -4.07 -6.47
C ARG A 40 -4.19 -3.11 -6.28
N ALA A 41 -4.46 -1.94 -5.74
CA ALA A 41 -3.47 -0.91 -5.48
C ALA A 41 -2.45 -1.37 -4.42
N ALA A 42 -2.89 -2.05 -3.35
CA ALA A 42 -2.03 -2.69 -2.37
C ALA A 42 -1.11 -3.74 -3.01
N SER A 43 -1.65 -4.59 -3.88
CA SER A 43 -0.85 -5.61 -4.59
C SER A 43 0.21 -4.98 -5.50
N ILE A 44 -0.13 -3.93 -6.23
CA ILE A 44 0.82 -3.19 -7.07
C ILE A 44 1.88 -2.49 -6.22
N ALA A 45 1.46 -1.82 -5.15
CA ALA A 45 2.36 -1.17 -4.21
C ALA A 45 3.35 -2.15 -3.60
N ALA A 46 2.88 -3.31 -3.12
CA ALA A 46 3.75 -4.35 -2.57
C ALA A 46 4.79 -4.85 -3.58
N ASN A 47 4.39 -5.08 -4.83
CA ASN A 47 5.32 -5.46 -5.91
C ASN A 47 6.35 -4.35 -6.18
N CYS A 48 5.91 -3.10 -6.22
CA CYS A 48 6.79 -1.95 -6.45
C CYS A 48 7.78 -1.74 -5.30
N ILE A 49 7.32 -1.85 -4.05
CA ILE A 49 8.18 -1.81 -2.86
C ILE A 49 9.25 -2.90 -2.95
N ASN A 50 8.83 -4.16 -3.17
CA ASN A 50 9.76 -5.29 -3.21
C ASN A 50 10.79 -5.18 -4.35
N LYS A 51 10.40 -4.55 -5.47
CA LYS A 51 11.27 -4.33 -6.61
C LYS A 51 12.25 -3.17 -6.39
N LEU A 52 11.76 -2.03 -5.91
CA LEU A 52 12.55 -0.80 -5.79
C LEU A 52 13.41 -0.76 -4.52
N LEU A 53 13.05 -1.55 -3.50
CA LEU A 53 13.78 -1.67 -2.23
C LEU A 53 14.21 -3.13 -2.01
N PRO A 54 15.00 -3.72 -2.95
CA PRO A 54 15.35 -5.13 -2.88
C PRO A 54 16.21 -5.40 -1.65
N GLY A 55 15.86 -6.45 -0.91
CA GLY A 55 16.62 -6.88 0.26
C GLY A 55 16.39 -6.04 1.52
N LEU A 56 15.45 -5.08 1.52
CA LEU A 56 14.98 -4.40 2.74
C LEU A 56 13.81 -5.16 3.38
N ILE A 57 12.95 -5.75 2.55
CA ILE A 57 11.63 -6.22 2.93
C ILE A 57 11.63 -7.74 3.06
N GLU A 58 11.14 -8.25 4.19
CA GLU A 58 10.90 -9.68 4.41
C GLU A 58 9.49 -10.06 4.00
N ALA A 59 8.49 -9.26 4.33
CA ALA A 59 7.10 -9.54 3.98
C ALA A 59 6.27 -8.26 3.91
N ILE A 60 5.22 -8.29 3.09
CA ILE A 60 4.26 -7.19 2.99
C ILE A 60 2.86 -7.76 3.15
N TYR A 61 2.04 -7.13 3.97
CA TYR A 61 0.65 -7.48 4.20
C TYR A 61 -0.25 -6.29 3.92
N TYR A 62 -1.42 -6.55 3.35
CA TYR A 62 -2.50 -5.57 3.22
C TYR A 62 -3.52 -5.79 4.33
N ILE A 63 -3.86 -4.74 5.07
CA ILE A 63 -4.94 -4.81 6.08
C ILE A 63 -6.24 -4.37 5.44
N GLU A 64 -7.23 -5.26 5.43
CA GLU A 64 -8.59 -4.89 5.06
C GLU A 64 -9.37 -4.47 6.30
N LEU A 65 -9.38 -3.17 6.60
CA LEU A 65 -10.20 -2.61 7.68
C LEU A 65 -11.68 -2.66 7.29
N SER A 66 -12.47 -3.41 8.08
CA SER A 66 -13.88 -3.69 7.82
C SER A 66 -14.85 -2.60 8.30
N ASP A 67 -14.37 -1.53 8.95
CA ASP A 67 -15.24 -0.55 9.57
C ASP A 67 -15.64 0.62 8.67
N SER A 68 -16.96 0.76 8.61
CA SER A 68 -17.81 1.53 7.68
C SER A 68 -17.55 3.03 7.50
N HIS A 69 -16.53 3.62 8.14
CA HIS A 69 -16.25 5.05 8.08
C HIS A 69 -14.78 5.49 8.08
N VAL A 70 -13.79 4.60 8.23
CA VAL A 70 -12.38 5.02 8.48
C VAL A 70 -11.35 4.54 7.45
N GLY A 71 -11.57 3.46 6.69
CA GLY A 71 -10.56 2.94 5.74
C GLY A 71 -10.52 3.64 4.37
N ARG A 72 -10.07 4.89 4.35
CA ARG A 72 -9.98 5.73 3.14
C ARG A 72 -8.65 5.60 2.41
N ASP A 73 -7.64 5.12 3.10
CA ASP A 73 -6.28 4.79 2.67
C ASP A 73 -6.13 3.30 2.37
N ILE A 74 -4.96 2.99 1.85
CA ILE A 74 -4.49 1.63 1.63
C ILE A 74 -3.40 1.34 2.66
N ASP A 75 -3.78 0.63 3.71
CA ASP A 75 -2.88 0.22 4.79
C ASP A 75 -1.99 -0.96 4.37
N LEU A 76 -0.67 -0.77 4.46
CA LEU A 76 0.30 -1.85 4.29
C LEU A 76 1.13 -2.03 5.56
N LEU A 77 1.18 -3.27 6.05
CA LEU A 77 2.16 -3.69 7.05
C LEU A 77 3.38 -4.26 6.34
N ILE A 78 4.57 -3.88 6.80
CA ILE A 78 5.85 -4.28 6.25
C ILE A 78 6.68 -4.94 7.35
N ALA A 79 7.11 -6.17 7.11
CA ALA A 79 8.17 -6.81 7.87
C ALA A 79 9.50 -6.44 7.20
N LEU A 80 10.40 -5.79 7.94
CA LEU A 80 11.77 -5.60 7.48
C LEU A 80 12.60 -6.83 7.82
N ARG A 81 13.67 -7.07 7.06
CA ARG A 81 14.54 -8.20 7.34
C ARG A 81 15.32 -8.03 8.65
N ASP A 82 15.51 -9.14 9.35
CA ASP A 82 16.20 -9.22 10.64
C ASP A 82 17.64 -8.69 10.65
N ASP A 83 18.31 -8.58 9.51
CA ASP A 83 19.68 -8.05 9.40
C ASP A 83 19.75 -6.52 9.41
N ILE A 84 18.59 -5.84 9.53
CA ILE A 84 18.43 -4.39 9.33
C ILE A 84 18.16 -3.64 10.66
N LYS A 85 18.51 -4.25 11.81
CA LYS A 85 18.15 -3.80 13.18
C LYS A 85 18.57 -2.39 13.61
N SER A 86 19.28 -1.63 12.78
CA SER A 86 19.77 -0.28 13.09
C SER A 86 19.10 0.84 12.30
N ILE A 87 18.04 0.55 11.53
CA ILE A 87 17.33 1.57 10.75
C ILE A 87 16.17 2.16 11.56
N ASP A 88 16.00 3.48 11.44
CA ASP A 88 14.83 4.17 11.98
C ASP A 88 13.56 3.75 11.22
N MET A 89 12.65 3.09 11.94
CA MET A 89 11.42 2.57 11.36
C MET A 89 10.51 3.68 10.85
N GLU A 90 10.51 4.85 11.49
CA GLU A 90 9.68 5.99 11.08
C GLU A 90 10.17 6.56 9.75
N GLU A 91 11.50 6.67 9.58
CA GLU A 91 12.11 7.09 8.30
C GLU A 91 11.77 6.12 7.17
N VAL A 92 11.71 4.81 7.45
CA VAL A 92 11.33 3.79 6.46
C VAL A 92 9.87 3.92 6.08
N GLU A 93 8.97 4.07 7.06
CA GLU A 93 7.54 4.29 6.84
C GLU A 93 7.31 5.52 5.93
N GLU A 94 7.87 6.67 6.31
CA GLU A 94 7.74 7.93 5.56
C GLU A 94 8.34 7.84 4.15
N THR A 95 9.49 7.17 4.01
CA THR A 95 10.15 7.00 2.71
C THR A 95 9.30 6.16 1.76
N ILE A 96 8.73 5.06 2.24
CA ILE A 96 7.90 4.17 1.44
C ILE A 96 6.57 4.87 1.09
N GLU A 97 5.95 5.57 2.04
CA GLU A 97 4.74 6.37 1.79
C GLU A 97 4.97 7.42 0.71
N SER A 98 6.07 8.17 0.82
CA SER A 98 6.44 9.21 -0.14
C SER A 98 6.70 8.62 -1.52
N LEU A 99 7.43 7.49 -1.60
CA LEU A 99 7.69 6.78 -2.85
C LEU A 99 6.39 6.36 -3.54
N LEU A 100 5.49 5.67 -2.83
CA LEU A 100 4.24 5.18 -3.41
C LEU A 100 3.30 6.30 -3.79
N THR A 101 3.21 7.34 -2.96
CA THR A 101 2.45 8.55 -3.25
C THR A 101 2.96 9.20 -4.52
N LYS A 102 4.29 9.30 -4.67
CA LYS A 102 4.89 9.88 -5.88
C LYS A 102 4.60 9.06 -7.14
N LEU A 103 4.65 7.73 -7.04
CA LEU A 103 4.29 6.83 -8.14
C LEU A 103 2.82 7.01 -8.55
N ALA A 104 1.91 7.13 -7.59
CA ALA A 104 0.49 7.36 -7.84
C ALA A 104 0.24 8.73 -8.50
N GLU A 105 0.91 9.80 -8.04
CA GLU A 105 0.86 11.14 -8.64
C GLU A 105 1.35 11.14 -10.08
N LEU A 106 2.52 10.53 -10.34
CA LEU A 106 3.11 10.44 -11.68
C LEU A 106 2.23 9.61 -12.62
N ALA A 107 1.58 8.58 -12.09
CA ALA A 107 0.57 7.83 -12.81
C ALA A 107 -0.71 8.65 -13.04
N GLY A 108 -0.88 9.82 -12.42
CA GLY A 108 -2.03 10.72 -12.55
C GLY A 108 -3.28 10.26 -11.80
N LEU A 109 -3.11 9.49 -10.71
CA LEU A 109 -4.21 9.10 -9.84
C LEU A 109 -4.60 10.28 -8.94
N ASN A 110 -5.81 10.80 -9.13
CA ASN A 110 -6.36 11.83 -8.23
C ASN A 110 -7.11 11.16 -7.07
N PHE A 111 -6.36 10.72 -6.07
CA PHE A 111 -6.89 9.94 -4.96
C PHE A 111 -7.47 10.80 -3.80
N HIS A 112 -7.14 12.09 -3.74
CA HIS A 112 -7.60 13.00 -2.69
C HIS A 112 -9.12 13.18 -2.63
N ALA A 113 -9.84 12.85 -3.72
CA ALA A 113 -11.30 12.83 -3.71
C ALA A 113 -11.89 11.63 -2.93
N TYR A 114 -11.08 10.60 -2.70
CA TYR A 114 -11.49 9.31 -2.11
C TYR A 114 -10.93 9.10 -0.71
N THR A 115 -9.72 9.60 -0.44
CA THR A 115 -9.08 9.51 0.88
C THR A 115 -9.23 10.79 1.71
N SER A 116 -9.07 10.70 3.03
CA SER A 116 -8.91 11.84 3.94
C SER A 116 -7.47 11.96 4.46
N SER A 117 -6.64 10.94 4.19
CA SER A 117 -5.22 10.95 4.50
C SER A 117 -4.47 11.87 3.52
N PRO A 118 -3.38 12.53 3.96
CA PRO A 118 -2.49 13.23 3.04
C PRO A 118 -1.93 12.30 1.95
N ASN A 119 -1.75 11.02 2.28
CA ASN A 119 -1.20 9.99 1.40
C ASN A 119 -2.30 8.99 0.99
N LEU A 120 -2.14 8.36 -0.18
CA LEU A 120 -3.02 7.25 -0.58
C LEU A 120 -2.72 5.98 0.25
N PHE A 121 -1.46 5.81 0.61
CA PHE A 121 -0.95 4.64 1.33
C PHE A 121 -0.58 5.06 2.74
N GLU A 122 -0.87 4.20 3.70
CA GLU A 122 -0.39 4.30 5.07
C GLU A 122 0.51 3.09 5.33
N ILE A 123 1.75 3.31 5.75
CA ILE A 123 2.77 2.27 5.89
C ILE A 123 3.09 2.06 7.36
N HIS A 124 3.17 0.80 7.76
CA HIS A 124 3.43 0.39 9.12
C HIS A 124 4.47 -0.71 9.17
N THR A 125 5.43 -0.63 10.07
CA THR A 125 6.42 -1.69 10.30
C THR A 125 5.98 -2.64 11.43
N ILE A 126 6.24 -3.95 11.31
CA ILE A 126 5.72 -4.97 12.27
C ILE A 126 6.27 -4.80 13.70
N GLU A 127 7.42 -4.17 13.90
CA GLU A 127 7.93 -3.85 15.24
C GLU A 127 7.11 -2.75 15.94
N ARG A 128 6.58 -1.79 15.18
CA ARG A 128 5.58 -0.84 15.64
C ARG A 128 4.21 -1.51 15.54
N GLY A 129 3.72 -2.06 16.66
CA GLY A 129 2.34 -2.51 16.76
C GLY A 129 1.37 -1.35 16.54
N VAL A 130 0.94 -1.14 15.30
CA VAL A 130 0.02 -0.06 14.94
C VAL A 130 -1.40 -0.41 15.40
N TYR A 131 -1.89 0.50 16.26
CA TYR A 131 -3.16 0.53 17.00
C TYR A 131 -3.39 -0.56 18.05
N GLY A 132 -3.08 -0.21 19.31
CA GLY A 132 -3.82 -0.64 20.49
C GLY A 132 -4.30 -2.10 20.51
N SER A 133 -3.39 -3.07 20.59
CA SER A 133 -3.64 -4.43 21.09
C SER A 133 -4.70 -5.33 20.41
N LYS A 134 -5.36 -4.92 19.32
CA LYS A 134 -6.42 -5.74 18.68
C LYS A 134 -6.54 -5.61 17.16
N THR A 135 -5.58 -5.03 16.44
CA THR A 135 -5.46 -5.26 14.99
C THR A 135 -5.00 -6.70 14.78
N ARG A 136 -5.93 -7.64 14.94
CA ARG A 136 -5.66 -9.06 14.74
C ARG A 136 -5.28 -9.20 13.28
N LEU A 137 -4.11 -9.77 13.02
CA LEU A 137 -3.65 -10.26 11.70
C LEU A 137 -4.69 -11.15 10.97
N TYR A 138 -5.81 -11.49 11.60
CA TYR A 138 -6.97 -12.18 11.02
C TYR A 138 -7.53 -11.54 9.75
N TYR A 139 -7.35 -10.23 9.54
CA TYR A 139 -7.77 -9.52 8.33
C TYR A 139 -6.58 -9.02 7.48
N ALA A 140 -5.36 -9.43 7.82
CA ALA A 140 -4.16 -9.13 7.04
C ALA A 140 -3.99 -10.18 5.94
N ILE A 141 -3.90 -9.73 4.69
CA ILE A 141 -3.63 -10.56 3.53
C ILE A 141 -2.15 -10.42 3.19
N GLN A 142 -1.38 -11.51 3.29
CA GLN A 142 0.02 -11.49 2.87
C GLN A 142 0.11 -11.34 1.35
N LEU A 143 0.83 -10.32 0.89
CA LEU A 143 1.02 -9.99 -0.52
C LEU A 143 2.39 -10.45 -1.04
N ILE A 144 3.43 -10.30 -0.23
CA ILE A 144 4.80 -10.72 -0.54
C ILE A 144 5.33 -11.58 0.61
N ASN A 145 6.04 -12.64 0.24
CA ASN A 145 6.88 -13.43 1.14
C ASN A 145 8.32 -13.44 0.58
N GLY A 146 9.26 -12.88 1.33
CA GLY A 146 10.67 -12.78 0.99
C GLY A 146 11.38 -14.13 0.87
N ASP A 147 10.73 -15.21 1.33
CA ASP A 147 11.21 -16.58 1.18
C ASP A 147 10.74 -17.27 -0.12
N SER A 148 10.54 -16.48 -1.19
CA SER A 148 10.23 -17.01 -2.52
C SER A 148 11.51 -17.48 -3.22
N ARG A 149 12.15 -18.53 -2.70
CA ARG A 149 13.06 -19.35 -3.52
C ARG A 149 12.19 -20.21 -4.45
N ILE A 150 11.97 -19.72 -5.66
CA ILE A 150 11.62 -20.54 -6.83
C ILE A 150 12.87 -20.64 -7.70
#